data_AF-A0A7S9KY35-F1
#
_entry.id   AF-A0A7S9KY35-F1
#
_cell.length_a   1.000
_cell.length_b   1.000
_cell.length_c   1.000
_cell.angle_alpha   90.00
_cell.angle_beta   90.00
_cell.angle_gamma   90.00
#
_symmetry.space_group_name_H-M   'P 1'
#
loop_
_entity.id
_entity.type
_entity.pdbx_description
1 polymer ?
#
loop_
_entity_poly.entity_id
_entity_poly.type
_entity_poly.pdbx_seq_one_letter_code
_entity_poly.pdbx_strand_id
1 'polypeptide(L)'
;MFKSKIAGFFILISLWSIVACNNRNDERKVNLQARELNDSASRIYFKVIGLLYPKDSLKRSIALFEKAIQKDSDYRLAYHNLWSCLNYTGQYAESEELCSKWIRRHPGDGDFLIKRGILRDVLGKEKLAKSDYDAVYNLISKDPLPLISPQLDPESIQKVTSRAYNLIIITGHKSEAMKIMESLKESFPNKPQINAAYENIVHLDRSQYLLDLL
;
A
#
# COMPACT_ATOMS: atom_id res chain seq x y z
N MET A 1 -18.10 -22.85 -5.68
CA MET A 1 -19.03 -21.70 -5.85
C MET A 1 -18.43 -20.43 -5.22
N PHE A 2 -17.23 -20.03 -5.66
CA PHE A 2 -16.54 -18.81 -5.22
C PHE A 2 -16.10 -18.03 -6.47
N LYS A 3 -17.07 -17.40 -7.15
CA LYS A 3 -16.79 -16.44 -8.22
C LYS A 3 -17.78 -15.29 -8.05
N SER A 4 -17.26 -14.06 -8.20
CA SER A 4 -18.00 -12.80 -8.45
C SER A 4 -18.21 -11.75 -7.33
N LYS A 5 -17.48 -11.75 -6.21
CA LYS A 5 -17.42 -10.54 -5.33
C LYS A 5 -16.06 -9.83 -5.29
N ILE A 6 -15.01 -10.45 -5.80
CA ILE A 6 -13.63 -9.97 -5.67
C ILE A 6 -13.36 -8.74 -6.58
N ALA A 7 -13.93 -8.71 -7.79
CA ALA A 7 -13.63 -7.66 -8.76
C ALA A 7 -14.10 -6.24 -8.34
N GLY A 8 -15.18 -6.12 -7.56
CA GLY A 8 -15.67 -4.83 -7.07
C GLY A 8 -14.98 -4.34 -5.79
N PHE A 9 -14.45 -5.26 -4.98
CA PHE A 9 -13.82 -4.96 -3.70
C PHE A 9 -12.36 -4.49 -3.87
N PHE A 10 -11.64 -5.05 -4.85
CA PHE A 10 -10.31 -4.61 -5.24
C PHE A 10 -10.26 -3.14 -5.73
N ILE A 11 -11.36 -2.62 -6.28
CA ILE A 11 -11.43 -1.23 -6.80
C ILE A 11 -11.53 -0.21 -5.64
N LEU A 12 -12.12 -0.57 -4.50
CA LEU A 12 -12.30 0.35 -3.37
C LEU A 12 -11.09 0.39 -2.43
N ILE A 13 -10.39 -0.74 -2.22
CA ILE A 13 -9.11 -0.75 -1.49
C ILE A 13 -8.01 -0.08 -2.31
N SER A 14 -8.01 -0.31 -3.63
CA SER A 14 -7.08 0.39 -4.52
C SER A 14 -7.31 1.90 -4.51
N LEU A 15 -8.55 2.41 -4.42
CA LEU A 15 -8.80 3.85 -4.29
C LEU A 15 -8.20 4.48 -3.02
N TRP A 16 -7.99 3.73 -1.93
CA TRP A 16 -7.28 4.21 -0.74
C TRP A 16 -5.75 4.07 -0.84
N SER A 17 -5.27 3.00 -1.49
CA SER A 17 -3.82 2.80 -1.71
C SER A 17 -3.24 3.65 -2.85
N ILE A 18 -4.06 4.02 -3.85
CA ILE A 18 -3.67 4.83 -5.02
C ILE A 18 -3.39 6.27 -4.58
N VAL A 19 -4.19 6.85 -3.67
CA VAL A 19 -3.97 8.24 -3.24
C VAL A 19 -2.76 8.35 -2.29
N ALA A 20 -2.43 7.30 -1.52
CA ALA A 20 -1.20 7.29 -0.71
C ALA A 20 0.08 7.19 -1.57
N CYS A 21 0.00 6.56 -2.75
CA CYS A 21 1.14 6.43 -3.65
C CYS A 21 1.37 7.65 -4.55
N ASN A 22 0.33 8.48 -4.79
CA ASN A 22 0.43 9.63 -5.68
C ASN A 22 1.02 10.90 -5.04
N ASN A 23 1.12 10.98 -3.70
CA ASN A 23 1.50 12.23 -3.02
C ASN A 23 2.86 12.23 -2.31
N ARG A 24 3.63 11.14 -2.36
CA ARG A 24 5.09 11.23 -2.17
C ARG A 24 5.73 11.33 -3.55
N ASN A 25 5.52 12.47 -4.20
CA ASN A 25 6.24 12.80 -5.41
C ASN A 25 7.73 12.65 -5.12
N ASP A 26 8.40 11.78 -5.87
CA ASP A 26 9.85 11.75 -5.92
C ASP A 26 10.29 13.18 -6.30
N GLU A 27 10.68 14.00 -5.33
CA GLU A 27 11.20 15.35 -5.58
C GLU A 27 12.45 15.28 -6.49
N ARG A 28 13.04 14.09 -6.54
CA ARG A 28 14.09 13.72 -7.47
C ARG A 28 13.58 13.59 -8.90
N LYS A 29 14.33 14.16 -9.83
CA LYS A 29 14.20 13.90 -11.27
C LYS A 29 14.46 12.42 -11.59
N VAL A 30 13.39 11.68 -11.88
CA VAL A 30 13.42 10.28 -12.32
C VAL A 30 14.06 10.14 -13.72
N ASN A 31 14.79 9.06 -13.95
CA ASN A 31 15.34 8.73 -15.27
C ASN A 31 14.22 8.50 -16.30
N LEU A 32 14.28 9.18 -17.44
CA LEU A 32 13.25 9.09 -18.48
C LEU A 32 13.08 7.65 -19.01
N GLN A 33 14.18 6.93 -19.24
CA GLN A 33 14.10 5.53 -19.69
C GLN A 33 13.45 4.63 -18.62
N ALA A 34 13.75 4.87 -17.33
CA ALA A 34 13.11 4.13 -16.25
C ALA A 34 11.60 4.36 -16.21
N ARG A 35 11.18 5.62 -16.38
CA ARG A 35 9.77 6.00 -16.47
C ARG A 35 9.07 5.32 -17.65
N GLU A 36 9.65 5.39 -18.84
CA GLU A 36 9.07 4.75 -20.04
C GLU A 36 8.94 3.22 -19.91
N LEU A 37 9.94 2.58 -19.31
CA LEU A 37 9.92 1.15 -19.01
C LEU A 37 8.82 0.81 -18.00
N ASN A 38 8.71 1.57 -16.91
CA ASN A 38 7.66 1.42 -15.91
C ASN A 38 6.26 1.63 -16.49
N ASP A 39 6.07 2.66 -17.30
CA ASP A 39 4.77 2.97 -17.92
C ASP A 39 4.37 1.87 -18.90
N SER A 40 5.33 1.35 -19.67
CA SER A 40 5.11 0.22 -20.58
C SER A 40 4.76 -1.07 -19.82
N ALA A 41 5.48 -1.36 -18.74
CA ALA A 41 5.22 -2.50 -17.86
C ALA A 41 3.82 -2.41 -17.22
N SER A 42 3.44 -1.23 -16.74
CA SER A 42 2.16 -0.94 -16.12
C SER A 42 1.00 -1.13 -17.09
N ARG A 43 1.13 -0.64 -18.35
CA ARG A 43 0.12 -0.88 -19.39
C ARG A 43 -0.14 -2.36 -19.63
N ILE A 44 0.91 -3.18 -19.64
CA ILE A 44 0.77 -4.64 -19.78
C ILE A 44 0.09 -5.23 -18.55
N TYR A 45 0.56 -4.87 -17.35
CA TYR A 45 0.03 -5.37 -16.09
C TYR A 45 -1.47 -5.08 -15.94
N PHE A 46 -1.87 -3.82 -16.07
CA PHE A 46 -3.27 -3.39 -15.92
C PHE A 46 -4.18 -3.98 -16.99
N LYS A 47 -3.68 -4.20 -18.21
CA LYS A 47 -4.45 -4.89 -19.25
C LYS A 47 -4.71 -6.36 -18.90
N VAL A 48 -3.76 -7.04 -18.25
CA VAL A 48 -3.89 -8.47 -17.92
C VAL A 48 -4.80 -8.71 -16.72
N ILE A 49 -4.64 -7.93 -15.64
CA ILE A 49 -5.45 -8.11 -14.43
C ILE A 49 -6.94 -7.77 -14.65
N GLY A 50 -7.24 -6.89 -15.63
CA GLY A 50 -8.61 -6.54 -16.00
C GLY A 50 -9.30 -7.49 -16.99
N LEU A 51 -8.56 -8.38 -17.66
CA LEU A 51 -9.07 -9.14 -18.81
C LEU A 51 -8.83 -10.66 -18.77
N LEU A 52 -8.31 -11.24 -17.66
CA LEU A 52 -7.95 -12.66 -17.58
C LEU A 52 -7.07 -13.11 -18.78
N TYR A 53 -5.84 -12.59 -18.88
CA TYR A 53 -4.90 -12.89 -19.98
C TYR A 53 -3.71 -13.80 -19.55
N PRO A 54 -2.90 -14.35 -20.50
CA PRO A 54 -1.98 -15.46 -20.29
C PRO A 54 -0.72 -15.07 -19.52
N LYS A 55 -0.23 -16.03 -18.73
CA LYS A 55 0.91 -15.92 -17.80
C LYS A 55 2.17 -15.26 -18.40
N ASP A 56 2.37 -15.39 -19.71
CA ASP A 56 3.56 -14.83 -20.40
C ASP A 56 3.59 -13.30 -20.42
N SER A 57 2.43 -12.64 -20.42
CA SER A 57 2.35 -11.18 -20.38
C SER A 57 2.81 -10.61 -19.03
N LEU A 58 2.54 -11.31 -17.93
CA LEU A 58 2.96 -10.88 -16.60
C LEU A 58 4.47 -11.03 -16.40
N LYS A 59 5.07 -12.11 -16.91
CA LYS A 59 6.54 -12.27 -16.95
C LYS A 59 7.22 -11.12 -17.69
N ARG A 60 6.65 -10.71 -18.83
CA ARG A 60 7.16 -9.55 -19.58
C ARG A 60 7.04 -8.24 -18.80
N SER A 61 5.93 -8.04 -18.09
CA SER A 61 5.72 -6.86 -17.24
C SER A 61 6.76 -6.79 -16.12
N ILE A 62 6.97 -7.89 -15.40
CA ILE A 62 8.00 -8.03 -14.35
C ILE A 62 9.38 -7.65 -14.89
N ALA A 63 9.80 -8.26 -16.01
CA ALA A 63 11.11 -7.98 -16.60
C ALA A 63 11.30 -6.51 -17.01
N LEU A 64 10.23 -5.82 -17.41
CA LEU A 64 10.28 -4.39 -17.74
C LEU A 64 10.37 -3.52 -16.48
N PHE A 65 9.65 -3.85 -15.40
CA PHE A 65 9.80 -3.16 -14.12
C PHE A 65 11.21 -3.34 -13.53
N GLU A 66 11.76 -4.54 -13.58
CA GLU A 66 13.14 -4.79 -13.14
C GLU A 66 14.14 -3.95 -13.93
N LYS A 67 13.96 -3.84 -15.26
CA LYS A 67 14.77 -2.93 -16.09
C LYS A 67 14.58 -1.47 -15.71
N ALA A 68 13.37 -1.03 -15.37
CA ALA A 68 13.12 0.32 -14.88
C ALA A 68 13.94 0.60 -13.60
N ILE A 69 13.93 -0.34 -12.65
CA ILE A 69 14.72 -0.27 -11.41
C ILE A 69 16.23 -0.31 -11.68
N GLN A 70 16.68 -1.07 -12.68
CA GLN A 70 18.10 -1.07 -13.07
C GLN A 70 18.54 0.27 -13.66
N LYS A 71 17.66 0.94 -14.42
CA LYS A 71 17.90 2.28 -14.97
C LYS A 71 17.85 3.36 -13.89
N ASP A 72 17.05 3.14 -12.86
CA ASP A 72 16.87 4.07 -11.76
C ASP A 72 16.56 3.35 -10.44
N SER A 73 17.59 3.10 -9.65
CA SER A 73 17.49 2.31 -8.42
C SER A 73 16.71 2.98 -7.29
N ASP A 74 16.43 4.28 -7.42
CA ASP A 74 15.65 5.04 -6.44
C ASP A 74 14.27 5.43 -6.98
N TYR A 75 13.83 4.85 -8.10
CA TYR A 75 12.48 5.11 -8.63
C TYR A 75 11.41 4.33 -7.87
N ARG A 76 10.88 4.94 -6.81
CA ARG A 76 9.95 4.32 -5.85
C ARG A 76 8.73 3.67 -6.51
N LEU A 77 8.15 4.34 -7.51
CA LEU A 77 6.95 3.86 -8.18
C LEU A 77 7.20 2.55 -8.94
N ALA A 78 8.38 2.36 -9.54
CA ALA A 78 8.73 1.10 -10.20
C ALA A 78 8.83 -0.07 -9.22
N TYR A 79 9.38 0.18 -8.02
CA TYR A 79 9.37 -0.80 -6.94
C TYR A 79 7.95 -1.14 -6.49
N HIS A 80 7.07 -0.15 -6.33
CA HIS A 80 5.68 -0.38 -5.95
C HIS A 80 4.95 -1.21 -7.00
N ASN A 81 5.09 -0.87 -8.29
CA ASN A 81 4.40 -1.58 -9.36
C ASN A 81 4.91 -3.01 -9.54
N LEU A 82 6.23 -3.22 -9.40
CA LEU A 82 6.80 -4.57 -9.40
C LEU A 82 6.31 -5.39 -8.22
N TRP A 83 6.28 -4.82 -7.01
CA TRP A 83 5.74 -5.47 -5.82
C TRP A 83 4.30 -5.95 -6.04
N SER A 84 3.44 -5.08 -6.58
CA SER A 84 2.05 -5.43 -6.90
C SER A 84 1.96 -6.56 -7.93
N CYS A 85 2.80 -6.53 -8.97
CA CYS A 85 2.81 -7.56 -10.00
C CYS A 85 3.34 -8.91 -9.48
N LEU A 86 4.36 -8.91 -8.63
CA LEU A 86 4.90 -10.11 -7.99
C LEU A 86 3.87 -10.76 -7.07
N ASN A 87 3.16 -9.98 -6.25
CA ASN A 87 2.13 -10.51 -5.36
C ASN A 87 0.94 -11.08 -6.14
N TYR A 88 0.47 -10.36 -7.15
CA TYR A 88 -0.60 -10.84 -8.04
C TYR A 88 -0.24 -12.16 -8.74
N THR A 89 1.05 -12.41 -8.96
CA THR A 89 1.56 -13.66 -9.57
C THR A 89 2.00 -14.72 -8.55
N GLY A 90 1.84 -14.46 -7.24
CA GLY A 90 2.18 -15.38 -6.17
C GLY A 90 3.70 -15.51 -5.88
N GLN A 91 4.53 -14.62 -6.43
CA GLN A 91 5.98 -14.60 -6.25
C GLN A 91 6.36 -13.84 -4.96
N TYR A 92 5.88 -14.35 -3.82
CA TYR A 92 5.98 -13.65 -2.53
C TYR A 92 7.41 -13.56 -1.99
N ALA A 93 8.27 -14.54 -2.28
CA ALA A 93 9.67 -14.53 -1.84
C ALA A 93 10.48 -13.44 -2.56
N GLU A 94 10.29 -13.32 -3.88
CA GLU A 94 10.88 -12.28 -4.71
C GLU A 94 10.37 -10.89 -4.31
N SER A 95 9.07 -10.81 -3.97
CA SER A 95 8.46 -9.58 -3.46
C SER A 95 9.05 -9.13 -2.12
N GLU A 96 9.32 -10.08 -1.21
CA GLU A 96 9.99 -9.79 0.07
C GLU A 96 11.44 -9.28 -0.14
N GLU A 97 12.19 -9.88 -1.06
CA GLU A 97 13.55 -9.42 -1.38
C GLU A 97 13.53 -8.03 -2.05
N LEU A 98 12.55 -7.78 -2.92
CA LEU A 98 12.35 -6.46 -3.52
C LEU A 98 12.13 -5.38 -2.46
N CYS A 99 11.23 -5.62 -1.51
CA CYS A 99 11.02 -4.70 -0.39
C CYS A 99 12.30 -4.54 0.45
N SER A 100 13.00 -5.63 0.73
CA SER A 100 14.25 -5.60 1.49
C SER A 100 15.34 -4.78 0.80
N LYS A 101 15.45 -4.89 -0.53
CA LYS A 101 16.37 -4.07 -1.33
C LYS A 101 16.04 -2.58 -1.26
N TRP A 102 14.75 -2.22 -1.31
CA TRP A 102 14.31 -0.83 -1.16
C TRP A 102 14.62 -0.30 0.24
N ILE A 103 14.20 -1.02 1.29
CA ILE A 103 14.37 -0.61 2.70
C ILE A 103 15.84 -0.45 3.08
N ARG A 104 16.76 -1.26 2.51
CA ARG A 104 18.21 -1.08 2.73
C ARG A 104 18.72 0.31 2.33
N ARG A 105 18.11 0.94 1.31
CA ARG A 105 18.44 2.31 0.86
C ARG A 105 17.55 3.36 1.51
N HIS A 106 16.29 3.00 1.79
CA HIS A 106 15.24 3.89 2.28
C HIS A 106 14.62 3.37 3.59
N PRO A 107 15.39 3.31 4.70
CA PRO A 107 14.95 2.65 5.93
C PRO A 107 13.74 3.32 6.60
N GLY A 108 13.45 4.58 6.25
CA GLY A 108 12.31 5.34 6.75
C GLY A 108 11.03 5.20 5.91
N ASP A 109 11.02 4.41 4.84
CA ASP A 109 9.82 4.22 4.01
C ASP A 109 8.84 3.25 4.69
N GLY A 110 7.98 3.81 5.53
CA GLY A 110 6.94 3.08 6.27
C GLY A 110 6.04 2.24 5.38
N ASP A 111 5.77 2.64 4.13
CA ASP A 111 4.89 1.86 3.26
C ASP A 111 5.57 0.57 2.81
N PHE A 112 6.87 0.61 2.49
CA PHE A 112 7.61 -0.59 2.14
C PHE A 112 7.89 -1.49 3.34
N LEU A 113 8.03 -0.94 4.55
CA LEU A 113 8.06 -1.71 5.79
C LEU A 113 6.74 -2.46 6.00
N ILE A 114 5.59 -1.77 5.87
CA ILE A 114 4.27 -2.42 5.93
C ILE A 114 4.15 -3.53 4.88
N LYS A 115 4.49 -3.24 3.61
CA LYS A 115 4.43 -4.21 2.52
C LYS A 115 5.23 -5.48 2.81
N ARG A 116 6.45 -5.33 3.36
CA ARG A 116 7.28 -6.48 3.75
C ARG A 116 6.71 -7.21 4.97
N GLY A 117 6.20 -6.48 5.94
CA GLY A 117 5.55 -7.05 7.13
C GLY A 117 4.36 -7.94 6.76
N ILE A 118 3.50 -7.47 5.85
CA ILE A 118 2.33 -8.24 5.35
C ILE A 118 2.78 -9.52 4.65
N LEU A 119 3.78 -9.43 3.77
CA LEU A 119 4.35 -10.61 3.10
C LEU A 119 4.90 -11.61 4.12
N ARG A 120 5.61 -11.13 5.13
CA ARG A 120 6.17 -11.97 6.20
C ARG A 120 5.08 -12.63 7.05
N ASP A 121 4.00 -11.92 7.37
CA ASP A 121 2.83 -12.51 8.04
C ASP A 121 2.26 -13.66 7.22
N VAL A 122 2.02 -13.44 5.91
CA VAL A 122 1.45 -14.47 5.02
C VAL A 122 2.39 -15.65 4.81
N LEU A 123 3.71 -15.41 4.86
CA LEU A 123 4.74 -16.46 4.80
C LEU A 123 5.00 -17.15 6.17
N GLY A 124 4.26 -16.80 7.23
CA GLY A 124 4.44 -17.37 8.58
C GLY A 124 5.71 -16.91 9.31
N LYS A 125 6.35 -15.84 8.83
CA LYS A 125 7.58 -15.25 9.40
C LYS A 125 7.23 -14.19 10.47
N GLU A 126 6.42 -14.57 11.45
CA GLU A 126 5.80 -13.66 12.43
C GLU A 126 6.79 -12.72 13.15
N LYS A 127 7.94 -13.25 13.59
CA LYS A 127 8.97 -12.43 14.28
C LYS A 127 9.52 -11.32 13.38
N LEU A 128 9.71 -11.61 12.10
CA LEU A 128 10.23 -10.64 11.14
C LEU A 128 9.15 -9.63 10.74
N ALA A 129 7.89 -10.07 10.61
CA ALA A 129 6.76 -9.17 10.38
C ALA A 129 6.59 -8.18 11.54
N LYS A 130 6.63 -8.69 12.78
CA LYS A 130 6.59 -7.86 13.99
C LYS A 130 7.70 -6.81 14.00
N SER A 131 8.92 -7.17 13.61
CA SER A 131 10.02 -6.21 13.53
C SER A 131 9.75 -5.07 12.53
N ASP A 132 9.12 -5.36 11.39
CA ASP A 132 8.75 -4.33 10.41
C ASP A 132 7.62 -3.44 10.94
N TYR A 133 6.62 -4.03 11.59
CA TYR A 133 5.51 -3.31 12.20
C TYR A 133 5.95 -2.40 13.34
N ASP A 134 6.85 -2.88 14.22
CA ASP A 134 7.41 -2.08 15.30
C ASP A 134 8.23 -0.89 14.74
N ALA A 135 8.94 -1.09 13.63
CA ALA A 135 9.64 0.00 12.94
C ALA A 135 8.66 1.06 12.41
N VAL A 136 7.54 0.64 11.81
CA VAL A 136 6.48 1.56 11.36
C VAL A 136 5.86 2.29 12.54
N TYR A 137 5.55 1.58 13.64
CA TYR A 137 5.01 2.18 14.86
C TYR A 137 5.94 3.29 15.38
N ASN A 138 7.24 3.00 15.47
CA ASN A 138 8.25 3.99 15.86
C ASN A 138 8.33 5.20 14.94
N LEU A 139 8.12 5.04 13.63
CA LEU A 139 8.06 6.17 12.68
C LEU A 139 6.83 7.04 12.94
N ILE A 140 5.65 6.43 13.10
CA ILE A 140 4.40 7.18 13.30
C ILE A 140 4.30 7.83 14.68
N SER A 141 4.91 7.26 15.72
CA SER A 141 4.96 7.87 17.05
C SER A 141 5.82 9.14 17.08
N LYS A 142 6.75 9.29 16.13
CA LYS A 142 7.58 10.51 15.97
C LYS A 142 6.93 11.56 15.08
N ASP A 143 5.90 11.20 14.32
CA ASP A 143 5.15 12.07 13.41
C ASP A 143 3.76 12.35 14.00
N PRO A 144 3.58 13.46 14.74
CA PRO A 144 2.30 13.77 15.38
C PRO A 144 1.21 13.97 14.32
N LEU A 145 -0.01 13.54 14.66
CA LEU A 145 -1.15 13.81 13.82
C LEU A 145 -1.46 15.32 13.80
N PRO A 146 -1.93 15.87 12.67
CA PRO A 146 -2.45 17.23 12.65
C PRO A 146 -3.68 17.33 13.55
N LEU A 147 -3.97 18.53 14.04
CA LEU A 147 -5.16 18.79 14.84
C LEU A 147 -6.42 18.48 14.03
N ILE A 148 -7.17 17.46 14.44
CA ILE A 148 -8.44 17.11 13.81
C ILE A 148 -9.47 18.19 14.16
N SER A 149 -9.91 18.93 13.15
CA SER A 149 -10.86 20.03 13.28
C SER A 149 -11.65 20.20 11.98
N PRO A 150 -12.79 20.90 11.99
CA PRO A 150 -13.59 21.12 10.77
C PRO A 150 -12.85 21.86 9.63
N GLN A 151 -11.71 22.50 9.91
CA GLN A 151 -10.88 23.21 8.93
C GLN A 151 -9.76 22.34 8.33
N LEU A 152 -9.63 21.08 8.76
CA LEU A 152 -8.57 20.18 8.29
C LEU A 152 -8.60 20.03 6.76
N ASP A 153 -7.45 20.24 6.12
CA ASP A 153 -7.33 20.17 4.67
C ASP A 153 -7.41 18.72 4.14
N PRO A 154 -7.70 18.52 2.84
CA PRO A 154 -7.86 17.17 2.27
C PRO A 154 -6.63 16.26 2.42
N GLU A 155 -5.42 16.80 2.33
CA GLU A 155 -4.19 16.01 2.46
C GLU A 155 -4.01 15.54 3.91
N SER A 156 -4.27 16.42 4.88
CA SER A 156 -4.27 16.08 6.29
C SER A 156 -5.35 15.07 6.65
N ILE A 157 -6.56 15.17 6.08
CA ILE A 157 -7.63 14.16 6.23
C ILE A 157 -7.14 12.79 5.75
N GLN A 158 -6.48 12.76 4.59
CA GLN A 158 -5.90 11.55 4.04
C GLN A 158 -4.83 10.98 4.98
N LYS A 159 -3.88 11.81 5.44
CA LYS A 159 -2.81 11.41 6.37
C LYS A 159 -3.38 10.79 7.65
N VAL A 160 -4.37 11.45 8.27
CA VAL A 160 -5.04 10.99 9.50
C VAL A 160 -5.72 9.64 9.29
N THR A 161 -6.45 9.49 8.20
CA THR A 161 -7.15 8.24 7.94
C THR A 161 -6.18 7.11 7.55
N SER A 162 -5.14 7.39 6.75
CA SER A 162 -4.09 6.42 6.44
C SER A 162 -3.37 5.95 7.71
N ARG A 163 -3.17 6.84 8.68
CA ARG A 163 -2.64 6.47 10.01
C ARG A 163 -3.55 5.45 10.70
N ALA A 164 -4.87 5.65 10.67
CA ALA A 164 -5.83 4.73 11.27
C ALA A 164 -5.75 3.32 10.64
N TYR A 165 -5.73 3.22 9.31
CA TYR A 165 -5.54 1.92 8.63
C TYR A 165 -4.19 1.28 8.97
N ASN A 166 -3.09 2.05 8.95
CA ASN A 166 -1.77 1.54 9.27
C ASN A 166 -1.69 1.00 10.70
N LEU A 167 -2.32 1.67 11.67
CA LEU A 167 -2.39 1.20 13.06
C LEU A 167 -3.06 -0.17 13.16
N ILE A 168 -4.14 -0.42 12.42
CA ILE A 168 -4.81 -1.72 12.40
C ILE A 168 -3.89 -2.79 11.83
N ILE A 169 -3.21 -2.49 10.71
CA ILE A 169 -2.27 -3.40 10.07
C ILE A 169 -1.15 -3.78 11.04
N ILE A 170 -0.48 -2.79 11.65
CA ILE A 170 0.76 -3.03 12.40
C ILE A 170 0.53 -3.50 13.84
N THR A 171 -0.59 -3.14 14.46
CA THR A 171 -0.86 -3.50 15.87
C THR A 171 -1.76 -4.71 16.02
N GLY A 172 -2.56 -5.06 15.01
CA GLY A 172 -3.59 -6.09 15.15
C GLY A 172 -4.89 -5.61 15.83
N HIS A 173 -4.90 -4.40 16.39
CA HIS A 173 -6.00 -3.89 17.20
C HIS A 173 -6.61 -2.63 16.58
N LYS A 174 -7.91 -2.43 16.78
CA LYS A 174 -8.65 -1.29 16.22
C LYS A 174 -8.77 -0.10 17.15
N SER A 175 -8.46 -0.23 18.44
CA SER A 175 -8.80 0.76 19.47
C SER A 175 -8.25 2.16 19.18
N GLU A 176 -6.98 2.29 18.81
CA GLU A 176 -6.36 3.57 18.48
C GLU A 176 -6.89 4.13 17.16
N ALA A 177 -7.05 3.28 16.15
CA ALA A 177 -7.61 3.65 14.86
C ALA A 177 -9.06 4.16 14.98
N MET A 178 -9.90 3.51 15.80
CA MET A 178 -11.27 3.90 16.04
C MET A 178 -11.36 5.29 16.66
N LYS A 179 -10.55 5.59 17.70
CA LYS A 179 -10.52 6.93 18.31
C LYS A 179 -10.21 8.02 17.29
N ILE A 180 -9.23 7.78 16.42
CA ILE A 180 -8.86 8.71 15.34
C ILE A 180 -10.05 8.93 14.39
N MET A 181 -10.71 7.85 13.98
CA MET A 181 -11.82 7.90 13.02
C MET A 181 -13.10 8.48 13.61
N GLU A 182 -13.35 8.28 14.91
CA GLU A 182 -14.45 8.91 15.65
C GLU A 182 -14.27 10.44 15.65
N SER A 183 -13.10 10.94 16.07
CA SER A 183 -12.82 12.39 16.05
C SER A 183 -12.91 12.98 14.64
N LEU A 184 -12.47 12.24 13.61
CA LEU A 184 -12.57 12.68 12.23
C LEU A 184 -14.03 12.72 11.74
N LYS A 185 -14.84 11.72 12.08
CA LYS A 185 -16.27 11.66 11.76
C LYS A 185 -17.06 12.77 12.46
N GLU A 186 -16.75 13.05 13.73
CA GLU A 186 -17.35 14.15 14.49
C GLU A 186 -17.03 15.53 13.89
N SER A 187 -15.80 15.73 13.40
CA SER A 187 -15.39 16.98 12.75
C SER A 187 -15.99 17.16 11.35
N PHE A 188 -16.40 16.07 10.71
CA PHE A 188 -16.90 16.05 9.33
C PHE A 188 -18.14 15.14 9.15
N PRO A 189 -19.25 15.38 9.88
CA PRO A 189 -20.39 14.45 9.95
C PRO A 189 -21.08 14.24 8.60
N ASN A 190 -21.00 15.24 7.71
CA ASN A 190 -21.66 15.25 6.40
C ASN A 190 -20.72 14.91 5.23
N LYS A 191 -19.50 14.39 5.49
CA LYS A 191 -18.59 13.94 4.42
C LYS A 191 -18.75 12.42 4.19
N PRO A 192 -19.40 11.98 3.09
CA PRO A 192 -19.65 10.56 2.86
C PRO A 192 -18.39 9.69 2.83
N GLN A 193 -17.27 10.24 2.37
CA GLN A 193 -16.00 9.52 2.29
C GLN A 193 -15.44 9.17 3.69
N ILE A 194 -15.61 10.07 4.66
CA ILE A 194 -15.16 9.86 6.04
C ILE A 194 -16.08 8.86 6.74
N ASN A 195 -17.39 8.99 6.54
CA ASN A 195 -18.36 8.03 7.06
C ASN A 195 -18.09 6.62 6.50
N ALA A 196 -17.86 6.49 5.19
CA ALA A 196 -17.51 5.21 4.58
C ALA A 196 -16.20 4.64 5.14
N ALA A 197 -15.16 5.47 5.31
CA ALA A 197 -13.90 5.01 5.90
C ALA A 197 -14.06 4.53 7.36
N TYR A 198 -14.88 5.22 8.15
CA TYR A 198 -15.22 4.81 9.51
C TYR A 198 -15.94 3.45 9.52
N GLU A 199 -17.02 3.29 8.74
CA GLU A 199 -17.77 2.02 8.68
C GLU A 199 -16.91 0.86 8.17
N ASN A 200 -16.02 1.13 7.20
CA ASN A 200 -15.05 0.14 6.75
C ASN A 200 -14.16 -0.35 7.90
N ILE A 201 -13.59 0.56 8.71
CA ILE A 201 -12.73 0.20 9.83
C ILE A 201 -13.50 -0.58 10.92
N VAL A 202 -14.74 -0.19 11.21
CA VAL A 202 -15.63 -0.92 12.14
C VAL A 202 -15.73 -2.40 11.74
N HIS A 203 -15.96 -2.67 10.46
CA HIS A 203 -16.18 -4.03 9.94
C HIS A 203 -14.92 -4.74 9.42
N LEU A 204 -13.76 -4.08 9.43
CA LEU A 204 -12.50 -4.61 8.87
C LEU A 204 -12.03 -5.87 9.60
N ASP A 205 -12.02 -7.02 8.93
CA ASP A 205 -11.28 -8.19 9.43
C ASP A 205 -9.81 -8.07 9.01
N ARG A 206 -8.88 -8.01 9.98
CA ARG A 206 -7.47 -7.72 9.65
C ARG A 206 -6.89 -8.81 8.76
N SER A 207 -7.15 -10.07 9.05
CA SER A 207 -6.59 -11.19 8.32
C SER A 207 -7.02 -11.17 6.85
N GLN A 208 -8.32 -10.98 6.61
CA GLN A 208 -8.86 -10.81 5.26
C GLN A 208 -8.30 -9.56 4.58
N TYR A 209 -8.21 -8.44 5.31
CA TYR A 209 -7.69 -7.20 4.77
C TYR A 209 -6.22 -7.32 4.33
N LEU A 210 -5.38 -8.05 5.08
CA LEU A 210 -4.00 -8.31 4.67
C LEU A 210 -3.90 -9.14 3.40
N LEU A 211 -4.78 -10.13 3.24
CA LEU A 211 -4.84 -10.96 2.03
C LEU A 211 -5.29 -10.13 0.82
N ASP A 212 -6.23 -9.20 1.01
CA ASP A 212 -6.72 -8.32 -0.05
C ASP A 212 -5.68 -7.27 -0.50
N LEU A 213 -4.62 -7.07 0.29
CA LEU A 213 -3.49 -6.19 -0.04
C LEU A 213 -2.42 -6.89 -0.91
N LEU A 214 -2.49 -8.21 -1.11
CA LEU A 214 -1.57 -8.98 -1.95
C LEU A 214 -2.18 -9.25 -3.35
#